data_AF-A0A7W1FGH4-F1
#
_entry.id   AF-A0A7W1FGH4-F1
#
_cell.length_a   1.000
_cell.length_b   1.000
_cell.length_c   1.000
_cell.angle_alpha   90.00
_cell.angle_beta   90.00
_cell.angle_gamma   90.00
#
_symmetry.space_group_name_H-M   'P 1'
#
loop_
_entity.id
_entity.type
_entity.pdbx_description
1 polymer ?
#
loop_
_entity_poly.entity_id
_entity_poly.type
_entity_poly.pdbx_seq_one_letter_code
_entity_poly.pdbx_strand_id
1 'polypeptide(L)'
;MKIAPLHDWNLTPPQAIQLQKQLAHEVVAEDRFDAPVKTVAGIDLGYDAKNDTSRAVVVVLSFPELELIEKSEAILPIQFPYVPGLLSFRETPVAIKALEKL
;
A
#
# COMPACT_ATOMS: atom_id res chain seq x y z
N MET A 1 -1.23 -10.43 6.67
CA MET A 1 -2.59 -10.12 7.16
C MET A 1 -3.62 -10.28 6.05
N LYS A 2 -4.90 -10.45 6.35
CA LYS A 2 -5.96 -10.55 5.31
C LYS A 2 -6.37 -9.15 4.83
N ILE A 3 -6.26 -8.90 3.53
CA ILE A 3 -6.68 -7.64 2.89
C ILE A 3 -7.87 -7.94 1.96
N ALA A 4 -8.91 -7.11 2.02
CA ALA A 4 -10.07 -7.26 1.15
C ALA A 4 -9.75 -6.72 -0.26
N PRO A 5 -9.99 -7.49 -1.34
CA PRO A 5 -9.82 -6.98 -2.70
C PRO A 5 -10.98 -6.03 -3.05
N LEU A 6 -10.68 -4.74 -3.24
CA LEU A 6 -11.69 -3.73 -3.60
C LEU A 6 -11.93 -3.63 -5.11
N HIS A 7 -10.90 -3.87 -5.92
CA HIS A 7 -10.94 -3.73 -7.37
C HIS A 7 -9.79 -4.51 -8.03
N ASP A 8 -9.81 -4.63 -9.35
CA ASP A 8 -8.69 -5.12 -10.16
C ASP A 8 -7.63 -4.00 -10.33
N TRP A 9 -6.36 -4.37 -10.49
CA TRP A 9 -5.25 -3.45 -10.71
C TRP A 9 -4.93 -3.23 -12.20
N ASN A 10 -5.44 -4.10 -13.09
CA ASN A 10 -5.29 -3.99 -14.54
C ASN A 10 -6.22 -2.91 -15.10
N LEU A 11 -5.81 -1.65 -14.93
CA LEU A 11 -6.57 -0.47 -15.33
C LEU A 11 -5.71 0.43 -16.22
N THR A 12 -6.36 1.11 -17.16
CA THR A 12 -5.76 2.26 -17.85
C THR A 12 -5.79 3.51 -16.95
N PRO A 13 -4.94 4.52 -17.18
CA PRO A 13 -4.98 5.76 -16.41
C PRO A 13 -6.37 6.44 -16.36
N PRO A 14 -7.15 6.53 -17.45
CA PRO A 14 -8.51 7.07 -17.37
C PRO A 14 -9.46 6.25 -16.47
N GLN A 15 -9.37 4.92 -16.52
CA GLN A 15 -10.17 4.04 -15.65
C GLN A 15 -9.75 4.19 -14.18
N ALA A 16 -8.45 4.29 -13.92
CA ALA A 16 -7.90 4.52 -12.59
C ALA A 16 -8.40 5.83 -11.98
N ILE A 17 -8.48 6.93 -12.77
CA ILE A 17 -9.07 8.20 -12.34
C ILE A 17 -10.56 8.05 -12.01
N GLN A 18 -11.31 7.32 -12.83
CA GLN A 18 -12.73 7.09 -12.57
C GLN A 18 -12.93 6.31 -11.27
N LEU A 19 -12.11 5.27 -11.04
CA LEU A 19 -12.14 4.49 -9.81
C LEU A 19 -11.75 5.34 -8.59
N GLN A 20 -10.73 6.19 -8.68
CA GLN A 20 -10.39 7.12 -7.59
C GLN A 20 -11.57 8.01 -7.21
N LYS A 21 -12.31 8.54 -8.20
CA LYS A 21 -13.50 9.36 -7.94
C LYS A 21 -14.60 8.57 -7.24
N GLN A 22 -14.77 7.30 -7.58
CA GLN A 22 -15.74 6.42 -6.93
C GLN A 22 -15.33 6.16 -5.46
N LEU A 23 -14.09 5.70 -5.24
CA LEU A 23 -13.57 5.34 -3.93
C LEU A 23 -13.40 6.54 -2.99
N ALA A 24 -13.22 7.76 -3.53
CA ALA A 24 -13.14 8.97 -2.73
C ALA A 24 -14.37 9.19 -1.83
N HIS A 25 -15.54 8.69 -2.24
CA HIS A 25 -16.77 8.77 -1.45
C HIS A 25 -16.80 7.78 -0.27
N GLU A 26 -15.88 6.81 -0.22
CA GLU A 26 -15.77 5.82 0.85
C GLU A 26 -14.77 6.23 1.95
N VAL A 27 -14.09 7.37 1.78
CA VAL A 27 -13.11 7.87 2.75
C VAL A 27 -13.81 8.33 4.02
N VAL A 28 -13.37 7.78 5.15
CA VAL A 28 -13.77 8.21 6.49
C VAL A 28 -12.69 9.11 7.07
N ALA A 29 -13.01 10.38 7.29
CA ALA A 29 -12.08 11.38 7.84
C ALA A 29 -12.19 11.56 9.37
N GLU A 30 -13.02 10.74 10.02
CA GLU A 30 -13.25 10.76 11.47
C GLU A 30 -12.34 9.74 12.16
N ASP A 31 -11.91 10.05 13.37
CA ASP A 31 -11.28 9.06 14.25
C ASP A 31 -12.30 7.99 14.65
N ARG A 32 -11.95 6.72 14.46
CA ARG A 32 -12.76 5.55 14.81
C ARG A 32 -12.01 4.56 15.69
N PHE A 33 -10.92 4.96 16.33
CA PHE A 33 -10.22 4.12 17.31
C PHE A 33 -11.01 4.05 18.62
N ASP A 34 -11.33 2.83 19.06
CA ASP A 34 -12.02 2.55 20.33
C ASP A 34 -11.05 2.21 21.47
N ALA A 35 -9.77 2.04 21.15
CA ALA A 35 -8.70 1.72 22.08
C ALA A 35 -7.39 2.42 21.70
N PRO A 36 -6.45 2.60 22.66
CA PRO A 36 -5.13 3.13 22.36
C PRO A 36 -4.37 2.29 21.33
N VAL A 37 -3.69 2.95 20.40
CA VAL A 37 -2.81 2.31 19.40
C VAL A 37 -1.62 1.67 20.10
N LYS A 38 -1.41 0.38 19.86
CA LYS A 38 -0.29 -0.41 20.43
C LYS A 38 0.83 -0.70 19.44
N THR A 39 0.54 -0.58 18.15
CA THR A 39 1.47 -0.87 17.07
C THR A 39 1.27 0.10 15.92
N VAL A 40 2.36 0.52 15.29
CA VAL A 40 2.34 1.35 14.08
C VAL A 40 3.12 0.68 12.97
N ALA A 41 2.60 0.73 11.74
CA ALA A 41 3.27 0.18 10.57
C ALA A 41 3.77 1.30 9.66
N GLY A 42 5.05 1.25 9.31
CA GLY A 42 5.65 2.04 8.24
C GLY A 42 5.75 1.20 6.97
N ILE A 43 5.42 1.79 5.82
CA ILE A 43 5.56 1.14 4.51
C ILE A 43 6.39 2.06 3.63
N ASP A 44 7.43 1.51 3.01
CA ASP A 44 8.25 2.23 2.04
C ASP A 44 8.46 1.39 0.79
N LEU A 45 8.64 2.07 -0.33
CA LEU A 45 8.75 1.45 -1.65
C LEU A 45 9.97 1.94 -2.41
N GLY A 46 10.62 1.02 -3.13
CA GLY A 46 11.72 1.31 -4.03
C GLY A 46 11.50 0.69 -5.41
N TYR A 47 12.13 1.29 -6.42
CA TYR A 47 12.10 0.80 -7.79
C TYR A 47 13.50 0.40 -8.26
N ASP A 48 13.58 -0.75 -8.91
CA ASP A 48 14.75 -1.18 -9.65
C ASP A 48 14.48 -1.05 -11.15
N ALA A 49 14.93 0.06 -11.72
CA ALA A 49 14.78 0.35 -13.14
C ALA A 49 15.55 -0.62 -14.05
N LYS A 50 16.59 -1.31 -13.55
CA LYS A 50 17.34 -2.28 -14.36
C LYS A 50 16.56 -3.57 -14.55
N ASN A 51 15.80 -3.96 -13.53
CA ASN A 51 15.04 -5.21 -13.51
C ASN A 51 13.53 -4.99 -13.76
N ASP A 52 13.08 -3.75 -13.95
CA ASP A 52 11.68 -3.35 -14.09
C ASP A 52 10.79 -3.88 -12.95
N THR A 53 11.32 -3.83 -11.72
CA THR A 53 10.63 -4.30 -10.52
C THR A 53 10.45 -3.19 -9.48
N SER A 54 9.43 -3.36 -8.67
CA SER A 54 9.16 -2.60 -7.46
C SER A 54 9.36 -3.50 -6.25
N ARG A 55 9.81 -2.91 -5.14
CA ARG A 55 9.95 -3.57 -3.85
C ARG A 55 9.23 -2.75 -2.80
N ALA A 56 8.42 -3.40 -1.97
CA ALA A 56 7.84 -2.81 -0.78
C ALA A 56 8.40 -3.49 0.47
N VAL A 57 8.65 -2.70 1.50
CA VAL A 57 9.00 -3.17 2.85
C VAL A 57 7.99 -2.61 3.83
N VAL A 58 7.45 -3.47 4.68
CA VAL A 58 6.59 -3.09 5.80
C VAL A 58 7.36 -3.37 7.09
N VAL A 59 7.34 -2.39 8.00
CA VAL A 59 7.93 -2.49 9.33
C VAL A 59 6.86 -2.18 10.36
N VAL A 60 6.61 -3.10 11.28
CA VAL A 60 5.68 -2.94 12.40
C VAL A 60 6.48 -2.67 13.67
N LEU A 61 6.17 -1.56 14.33
CA LEU A 61 6.79 -1.15 15.59
C LEU A 61 5.76 -1.19 16.73
N SER A 62 6.22 -1.42 17.97
CA SER A 62 5.43 -1.12 19.16
C SER A 62 5.20 0.38 19.28
N PHE A 63 4.14 0.77 19.95
CA PHE A 63 3.84 2.18 20.23
C PHE A 63 3.40 2.33 21.69
N PRO A 64 3.98 3.29 22.44
CA PRO A 64 4.84 4.39 21.99
C PRO A 64 6.34 4.10 21.89
N GLU A 65 6.82 2.91 22.26
CA GLU A 65 8.25 2.64 22.45
C GLU A 65 9.06 2.55 21.14
N LEU A 66 8.39 2.35 20.00
CA LEU A 66 8.99 2.25 18.65
C LEU A 66 9.98 1.07 18.49
N GLU A 67 9.77 -0.01 19.23
CA GLU A 67 10.57 -1.22 19.12
C GLU A 67 10.10 -2.06 17.93
N LEU A 68 11.04 -2.63 17.16
CA LEU A 68 10.71 -3.48 16.02
C LEU A 68 10.01 -4.77 16.48
N ILE A 69 8.76 -4.95 16.05
CA ILE A 69 7.98 -6.17 16.28
C ILE A 69 8.14 -7.12 15.10
N GLU A 70 7.93 -6.62 13.88
CA GLU A 70 7.87 -7.45 12.69
C GLU A 70 8.28 -6.67 11.44
N LYS A 71 8.76 -7.39 10.42
CA LYS A 71 9.00 -6.84 9.09
C LYS A 71 8.61 -7.83 8.01
N SER A 72 8.14 -7.33 6.89
CA SER A 72 7.88 -8.12 5.69
C SER A 72 8.27 -7.36 4.43
N GLU A 73 8.47 -8.09 3.34
CA GLU A 73 8.81 -7.48 2.06
C GLU A 73 8.21 -8.26 0.88
N ALA A 74 8.02 -7.57 -0.23
CA ALA A 74 7.64 -8.17 -1.50
C ALA A 74 8.33 -7.45 -2.66
N ILE A 75 8.54 -8.19 -3.74
CA ILE A 75 9.07 -7.68 -5.01
C ILE A 75 8.09 -8.12 -6.09
N LEU A 76 7.66 -7.18 -6.95
CA LEU A 76 6.80 -7.44 -8.10
C LEU A 76 7.26 -6.65 -9.32
N PRO A 77 7.00 -7.14 -10.55
CA PRO A 77 7.18 -6.33 -11.75
C PRO A 77 6.35 -5.05 -11.72
N ILE A 78 6.86 -3.99 -12.34
CA ILE A 78 6.13 -2.73 -12.49
C ILE A 78 5.10 -2.89 -13.61
N GLN A 79 3.81 -2.75 -13.30
CA GLN A 79 2.73 -2.95 -14.28
C GLN A 79 1.98 -1.67 -14.68
N PHE A 80 2.18 -0.58 -13.94
CA PHE A 80 1.49 0.69 -14.16
C PHE A 80 2.48 1.85 -14.38
N PRO A 81 2.27 2.73 -15.38
CA PRO A 81 3.21 3.82 -15.68
C PRO A 81 3.26 4.87 -14.56
N TYR A 82 4.35 5.62 -14.50
CA TYR A 82 4.42 6.77 -13.59
C TYR A 82 3.57 7.92 -14.14
N VAL A 83 2.44 8.18 -13.49
CA VAL A 83 1.53 9.30 -13.81
C VAL A 83 1.25 10.06 -12.51
N PRO A 84 1.57 11.37 -12.44
CA PRO A 84 1.25 12.18 -11.26
C PRO A 84 -0.23 12.07 -10.89
N GLY A 85 -0.50 11.82 -9.60
CA GLY A 85 -1.85 11.59 -9.07
C GLY A 85 -2.34 10.14 -9.10
N LEU A 86 -1.63 9.21 -9.77
CA LEU A 86 -2.00 7.78 -9.88
C LEU A 86 -0.95 6.84 -9.28
N LEU A 87 -0.11 7.33 -8.36
CA LEU A 87 1.01 6.56 -7.81
C LEU A 87 0.56 5.26 -7.11
N SER A 88 -0.59 5.26 -6.44
CA SER A 88 -1.13 4.06 -5.78
C SER A 88 -1.33 2.88 -6.73
N PHE A 89 -1.74 3.10 -7.98
CA PHE A 89 -1.90 2.03 -8.97
C PHE A 89 -0.59 1.37 -9.36
N ARG A 90 0.54 2.07 -9.15
CA ARG A 90 1.89 1.57 -9.39
C ARG A 90 2.50 0.89 -8.16
N GLU A 91 2.17 1.36 -6.96
CA GLU A 91 2.85 0.99 -5.71
C GLU A 91 2.05 0.05 -4.81
N THR A 92 0.74 0.24 -4.73
CA THR A 92 -0.11 -0.51 -3.81
C THR A 92 -0.14 -2.02 -4.07
N PRO A 93 -0.03 -2.55 -5.31
CA PRO A 93 0.03 -4.00 -5.52
C PRO A 93 1.18 -4.69 -4.75
N VAL A 94 2.39 -4.14 -4.80
CA VAL A 94 3.55 -4.71 -4.09
C VAL A 94 3.47 -4.45 -2.58
N ALA A 95 2.91 -3.31 -2.17
CA ALA A 95 2.66 -3.01 -0.75
C ALA A 95 1.65 -4.00 -0.13
N ILE A 96 0.52 -4.28 -0.80
CA ILE A 96 -0.44 -5.31 -0.39
C ILE A 96 0.27 -6.66 -0.29
N LYS A 97 1.14 -7.00 -1.26
CA LYS A 97 1.85 -8.28 -1.24
C LYS A 97 2.82 -8.42 -0.06
N ALA A 98 3.41 -7.32 0.40
CA ALA A 98 4.23 -7.30 1.60
C ALA A 98 3.36 -7.41 2.87
N LEU A 99 2.26 -6.64 2.95
CA LEU A 99 1.30 -6.70 4.07
C LEU A 99 0.65 -8.09 4.24
N GLU A 100 0.36 -8.79 3.14
CA GLU A 100 -0.19 -10.15 3.16
C GLU A 100 0.72 -11.15 3.92
N LYS A 101 2.03 -10.87 4.00
CA LYS A 101 3.03 -11.73 4.66
C LYS A 101 3.22 -11.44 6.16
N LEU A 102 2.63 -10.37 6.69
CA LEU A 102 2.41 -10.19 8.13
C LEU A 102 1.31 -11.14 8.63
#